data_AF-A0A956CZB9-F1
#
_entry.id   AF-A0A956CZB9-F1
#
_cell.length_a   1.000
_cell.length_b   1.000
_cell.length_c   1.000
_cell.angle_alpha   90.00
_cell.angle_beta   90.00
_cell.angle_gamma   90.00
#
_symmetry.space_group_name_H-M   'P 1'
#
loop_
_entity.id
_entity.type
_entity.pdbx_description
1 polymer ?
#
loop_
_entity_poly.entity_id
_entity_poly.type
_entity_poly.pdbx_seq_one_letter_code
_entity_poly.pdbx_strand_id
1 'polypeptide(L)'
;MESGQYREAHGHLLALEADPATPENLATLGRELRARIEREAGRLRVERAPDVADAEVVLDTLPVPAEMLDTLIPVRSGEHRVVATRGAAMVATATVTATPGEVTDVRLQGEAPPPPPPPPSTSIAEEPAF
;
A
#
# COMPACT_ATOMS: atom_id res chain seq x y z
N MET A 1 11.38 9.16 -4.68
CA MET A 1 11.77 8.26 -3.58
C MET A 1 10.60 7.30 -3.40
N GLU A 2 10.70 6.14 -4.03
CA GLU A 2 9.62 5.18 -4.29
C GLU A 2 9.31 4.28 -3.09
N SER A 3 8.05 3.92 -2.89
CA SER A 3 7.53 3.07 -1.80
C SER A 3 8.26 1.74 -1.61
N GLY A 4 8.91 1.23 -2.66
CA GLY A 4 9.68 -0.02 -2.63
C GLY A 4 10.90 0.02 -1.75
N GLN A 5 11.52 1.18 -1.60
CA GLN A 5 12.74 1.30 -0.81
C GLN A 5 12.50 0.97 0.67
N TYR A 6 11.33 1.26 1.21
CA TYR A 6 10.99 0.92 2.60
C TYR A 6 10.78 -0.59 2.81
N ARG A 7 10.09 -1.25 1.86
CA ARG A 7 9.88 -2.70 1.89
C ARG A 7 11.19 -3.46 1.71
N GLU A 8 11.99 -3.08 0.71
CA GLU A 8 13.29 -3.69 0.45
C GLU A 8 14.24 -3.47 1.62
N ALA A 9 14.34 -2.24 2.14
CA ALA A 9 15.16 -1.96 3.31
C ALA A 9 14.73 -2.77 4.53
N HIS A 10 13.43 -2.88 4.80
CA HIS A 10 12.92 -3.69 5.92
C HIS A 10 13.29 -5.18 5.77
N GLY A 11 13.16 -5.75 4.57
CA GLY A 11 13.58 -7.12 4.29
C GLY A 11 15.08 -7.35 4.47
N HIS A 12 15.92 -6.42 3.97
CA HIS A 12 17.37 -6.50 4.13
C HIS A 12 17.82 -6.39 5.60
N LEU A 13 17.19 -5.53 6.39
CA LEU A 13 17.49 -5.39 7.81
C LEU A 13 17.14 -6.67 8.59
N LEU A 14 16.00 -7.28 8.29
CA LEU A 14 15.63 -8.58 8.89
C LEU A 14 16.63 -9.68 8.55
N ALA A 15 17.08 -9.76 7.29
CA ALA A 15 18.08 -10.73 6.88
C ALA A 15 19.43 -10.50 7.59
N LEU A 16 19.82 -9.24 7.75
CA LEU A 16 21.06 -8.86 8.44
C LEU A 16 21.00 -9.16 9.95
N GLU A 17 19.85 -8.96 10.59
CA GLU A 17 19.64 -9.32 12.00
C GLU A 17 19.56 -10.83 12.25
N ALA A 18 19.07 -11.60 11.28
CA ALA A 18 18.92 -13.04 11.38
C ALA A 18 20.23 -13.82 11.11
N ASP A 19 21.22 -13.18 10.49
CA ASP A 19 22.52 -13.79 10.19
C ASP A 19 23.42 -13.81 11.46
N PRO A 20 23.79 -15.00 11.99
CA PRO A 20 24.62 -15.12 13.17
C PRO A 20 26.08 -14.68 12.96
N ALA A 21 26.52 -14.50 11.71
CA ALA A 21 27.81 -13.93 11.37
C ALA A 21 27.83 -12.39 11.37
N THR A 22 26.66 -11.75 11.51
CA THR A 22 26.58 -10.29 11.60
C THR A 22 27.19 -9.78 12.91
N PRO A 23 28.14 -8.83 12.85
CA PRO A 23 28.67 -8.15 14.03
C PRO A 23 27.58 -7.49 14.89
N GLU A 24 27.66 -7.58 16.22
CA GLU A 24 26.63 -7.06 17.14
C GLU A 24 26.32 -5.57 16.96
N ASN A 25 27.31 -4.76 16.61
CA ASN A 25 27.13 -3.35 16.31
C ASN A 25 26.28 -3.13 15.03
N LEU A 26 26.50 -3.92 13.99
CA LEU A 26 25.71 -3.88 12.75
C LEU A 26 24.28 -4.41 12.97
N ALA A 27 24.12 -5.49 13.75
CA ALA A 27 22.80 -5.98 14.13
C ALA A 27 22.01 -4.97 15.01
N THR A 28 22.71 -4.19 15.83
CA THR A 28 22.10 -3.12 16.63
C THR A 28 21.65 -1.95 15.75
N LEU A 29 22.52 -1.46 14.86
CA LEU A 29 22.15 -0.43 13.89
C LEU A 29 20.98 -0.89 13.00
N GLY A 30 20.98 -2.16 12.59
CA GLY A 30 19.90 -2.76 11.82
C GLY A 30 18.54 -2.64 12.53
N ARG A 31 18.51 -3.03 13.81
CA ARG A 31 17.32 -2.91 14.67
C ARG A 31 16.85 -1.47 14.85
N GLU A 32 17.76 -0.53 15.03
CA GLU A 32 17.42 0.89 15.19
C GLU A 32 16.82 1.49 13.90
N LEU A 33 17.41 1.17 12.75
CA LEU A 33 16.89 1.55 11.43
C LEU A 33 15.51 0.94 11.17
N ARG A 34 15.33 -0.34 11.53
CA ARG A 34 14.02 -1.02 11.44
C ARG A 34 12.99 -0.33 12.33
N ALA A 35 13.30 -0.09 13.60
CA ALA A 35 12.40 0.58 14.52
C ALA A 35 12.07 2.03 14.10
N ARG A 36 12.96 2.68 13.36
CA ARG A 36 12.70 3.98 12.74
C ARG A 36 11.73 3.85 11.56
N ILE A 37 11.99 2.91 10.64
CA ILE A 37 11.07 2.59 9.53
C ILE A 37 9.68 2.28 10.06
N GLU A 38 9.56 1.45 11.10
CA GLU A 38 8.26 1.09 11.69
C GLU A 38 7.50 2.26 12.31
N ARG A 39 8.19 3.31 12.77
CA ARG A 39 7.57 4.53 13.30
C ARG A 39 7.12 5.49 12.20
N GLU A 40 7.84 5.52 11.09
CA GLU A 40 7.56 6.45 9.97
C GLU A 40 6.61 5.82 8.92
N ALA A 41 6.55 4.49 8.89
CA ALA A 41 5.70 3.71 8.01
C ALA A 41 4.27 3.59 8.54
N GLY A 42 3.30 3.60 7.62
CA GLY A 42 2.00 3.00 7.88
C GLY A 42 2.05 1.50 7.60
N ARG A 43 1.08 0.74 8.12
CA ARG A 43 0.95 -0.68 7.81
C ARG A 43 -0.31 -0.92 7.00
N LEU A 44 -0.16 -1.57 5.85
CA LEU A 44 -1.31 -2.00 5.06
C LEU A 44 -1.51 -3.49 5.22
N ARG A 45 -2.76 -3.90 5.41
CA ARG A 45 -3.16 -5.30 5.28
C ARG A 45 -4.00 -5.44 4.03
N VAL A 46 -3.50 -6.17 3.03
CA VAL A 46 -4.21 -6.33 1.76
C VAL A 46 -4.92 -7.67 1.73
N GLU A 47 -6.24 -7.65 1.66
CA GLU A 47 -7.10 -8.83 1.57
C GLU A 47 -7.73 -8.92 0.18
N ARG A 48 -7.75 -10.13 -0.39
CA ARG A 48 -8.43 -10.40 -1.66
C ARG A 48 -9.82 -10.98 -1.43
N ALA A 49 -10.83 -10.41 -2.08
CA ALA A 49 -12.13 -11.06 -2.15
C ALA A 49 -12.06 -12.35 -2.99
N PRO A 50 -12.99 -13.31 -2.76
CA PRO A 50 -13.00 -14.58 -3.48
C PRO A 50 -13.09 -14.42 -5.01
N ASP A 51 -13.73 -13.36 -5.51
CA ASP A 51 -13.89 -13.09 -6.94
C ASP A 51 -12.57 -12.69 -7.66
N VAL A 52 -11.59 -12.21 -6.87
CA VAL A 52 -10.24 -11.81 -7.33
C VAL A 52 -9.14 -12.59 -6.61
N ALA A 53 -9.45 -13.78 -6.09
CA ALA A 53 -8.49 -14.58 -5.31
C ALA A 53 -7.28 -15.05 -6.14
N ASP A 54 -7.50 -15.31 -7.42
CA ASP A 54 -6.47 -15.70 -8.39
C ASP A 54 -5.74 -14.51 -9.05
N ALA A 55 -6.10 -13.27 -8.69
CA ALA A 55 -5.45 -12.08 -9.23
C ALA A 55 -4.09 -11.81 -8.56
N GLU A 56 -3.15 -11.34 -9.36
CA GLU A 56 -1.88 -10.79 -8.90
C GLU A 56 -2.09 -9.40 -8.33
N VAL A 57 -1.44 -9.07 -7.22
CA VAL A 57 -1.60 -7.80 -6.53
C VAL A 57 -0.34 -6.96 -6.69
N VAL A 58 -0.51 -5.70 -7.05
CA VAL A 58 0.55 -4.71 -7.20
C VAL A 58 0.28 -3.52 -6.29
N LEU A 59 1.27 -3.09 -5.53
CA LEU A 59 1.21 -1.94 -4.62
C LEU A 59 2.16 -0.83 -5.13
N ASP A 60 1.59 0.29 -5.54
CA ASP A 60 2.15 1.45 -6.25
C ASP A 60 2.86 1.15 -7.57
N THR A 61 3.74 0.16 -7.58
CA THR A 61 4.45 -0.39 -8.74
C THR A 61 5.03 -1.79 -8.46
N LEU A 62 4.90 -2.29 -7.24
CA LEU A 62 5.61 -3.48 -6.77
C LEU A 62 4.68 -4.66 -6.60
N PRO A 63 5.05 -5.84 -7.15
CA PRO A 63 4.26 -7.04 -6.95
C PRO A 63 4.26 -7.42 -5.46
N VAL A 64 3.08 -7.64 -4.92
CA VAL A 64 2.87 -8.18 -3.59
C VAL A 64 2.76 -9.70 -3.73
N PRO A 65 3.77 -10.46 -3.27
CA PRO A 65 3.73 -11.92 -3.31
C PRO A 65 2.58 -12.43 -2.45
N ALA A 66 2.00 -13.56 -2.86
CA ALA A 66 0.80 -14.10 -2.24
C ALA A 66 0.96 -14.40 -0.73
N GLU A 67 2.18 -14.71 -0.29
CA GLU A 67 2.52 -14.95 1.12
C GLU A 67 2.43 -13.71 2.02
N MET A 68 2.54 -12.51 1.43
CA MET A 68 2.41 -11.24 2.17
C MET A 68 0.98 -10.69 2.15
N LEU A 69 0.11 -11.26 1.32
CA LEU A 69 -1.31 -10.94 1.36
C LEU A 69 -1.88 -11.42 2.70
N ASP A 70 -2.83 -10.67 3.25
CA ASP A 70 -3.37 -10.84 4.61
C ASP A 70 -2.38 -10.58 5.76
N THR A 71 -1.14 -10.17 5.48
CA THR A 71 -0.13 -9.77 6.48
C THR A 71 0.05 -8.25 6.54
N LEU A 72 0.74 -7.77 7.58
CA LEU A 72 1.04 -6.34 7.77
C LEU A 72 2.26 -5.93 6.93
N ILE A 73 2.01 -5.23 5.83
CA ILE A 73 3.03 -4.73 4.92
C ILE A 73 3.40 -3.30 5.34
N PRO A 74 4.65 -3.03 5.76
CA PRO A 74 5.09 -1.67 6.03
C PRO A 74 5.20 -0.89 4.71
N VAL A 75 4.54 0.25 4.66
CA VAL A 75 4.57 1.17 3.53
C VAL A 75 4.93 2.57 4.00
N ARG A 76 5.37 3.41 3.08
CA ARG A 76 5.54 4.83 3.38
C ARG A 76 4.22 5.41 3.90
N SER A 77 4.28 6.47 4.69
CA SER A 77 3.08 7.26 4.95
C SER A 77 2.69 8.06 3.70
N GLY A 78 1.39 8.16 3.45
CA GLY A 78 0.82 8.85 2.30
C GLY A 78 -0.14 7.99 1.49
N GLU A 79 -0.50 8.48 0.31
CA GLU A 79 -1.38 7.77 -0.61
C GLU A 79 -0.64 6.62 -1.30
N HIS A 80 -1.30 5.46 -1.32
CA HIS A 80 -0.83 4.23 -1.92
C HIS A 80 -1.92 3.64 -2.81
N ARG A 81 -1.54 3.09 -3.96
CA ARG A 81 -2.47 2.44 -4.89
C ARG A 81 -2.26 0.94 -4.91
N VAL A 82 -3.32 0.19 -4.65
CA VAL A 82 -3.33 -1.27 -4.73
C VAL A 82 -4.13 -1.71 -5.94
N VAL A 83 -3.54 -2.49 -6.82
CA VAL A 83 -4.14 -2.95 -8.08
C VAL A 83 -4.15 -4.46 -8.12
N ALA A 84 -5.27 -5.06 -8.49
CA ALA A 84 -5.37 -6.49 -8.77
C ALA A 84 -5.44 -6.70 -10.28
N THR A 85 -4.57 -7.55 -10.82
CA THR A 85 -4.50 -7.89 -12.24
C THR A 85 -4.67 -9.39 -12.45
N ARG A 86 -5.48 -9.77 -13.43
CA ARG A 86 -5.61 -11.14 -13.91
C ARG A 86 -5.00 -11.20 -15.32
N GLY A 87 -3.75 -11.66 -15.41
CA GLY A 87 -2.97 -11.52 -16.64
C GLY A 87 -2.78 -10.05 -17.01
N ALA A 88 -3.20 -9.66 -18.21
CA ALA A 88 -3.09 -8.27 -18.68
C ALA A 88 -4.28 -7.37 -18.26
N ALA A 89 -5.32 -7.92 -17.64
CA ALA A 89 -6.52 -7.17 -17.29
C ALA A 89 -6.49 -6.71 -15.83
N MET A 90 -6.73 -5.42 -15.59
CA MET A 90 -7.01 -4.91 -14.25
C MET A 90 -8.42 -5.31 -13.84
N VAL A 91 -8.55 -6.04 -12.73
CA VAL A 91 -9.84 -6.55 -12.23
C VAL A 91 -10.32 -5.83 -10.97
N ALA A 92 -9.42 -5.16 -10.25
CA ALA A 92 -9.75 -4.29 -9.12
C ALA A 92 -8.67 -3.22 -8.93
N THR A 93 -9.06 -2.06 -8.39
CA THR A 93 -8.13 -1.03 -7.92
C THR A 93 -8.66 -0.43 -6.62
N ALA A 94 -7.76 -0.10 -5.70
CA ALA A 94 -8.07 0.58 -4.46
C ALA A 94 -6.99 1.63 -4.18
N THR A 95 -7.42 2.82 -3.75
CA THR A 95 -6.50 3.84 -3.25
C THR A 95 -6.67 3.94 -1.75
N VAL A 96 -5.56 3.89 -1.01
CA VAL A 96 -5.53 3.91 0.44
C VAL A 96 -4.52 4.93 0.92
N THR A 97 -4.83 5.61 2.02
CA THR A 97 -3.87 6.48 2.69
C THR A 97 -3.31 5.76 3.90
N ALA A 98 -1.99 5.56 3.92
CA ALA A 98 -1.27 4.99 5.03
C ALA A 98 -0.84 6.09 6.00
N THR A 99 -1.25 5.98 7.27
CA THR A 99 -0.83 6.89 8.34
C THR A 99 0.30 6.23 9.14
N PRO A 100 1.35 6.99 9.54
CA PRO A 100 2.41 6.44 10.38
C PRO A 100 1.86 5.81 11.66
N GLY A 101 2.26 4.57 11.95
CA GLY A 101 1.84 3.85 13.15
C GLY A 101 0.41 3.31 13.14
N GLU A 102 -0.36 3.54 12.07
CA GLU A 102 -1.69 2.94 11.91
C GLU A 102 -1.65 1.70 11.01
N VAL A 103 -2.62 0.82 11.24
CA VAL A 103 -2.92 -0.32 10.38
C VAL A 103 -4.16 0.03 9.56
N THR A 104 -4.05 -0.04 8.24
CA THR A 104 -5.16 0.17 7.32
C THR A 104 -5.44 -1.11 6.53
N ASP A 105 -6.63 -1.66 6.69
CA ASP A 105 -7.09 -2.82 5.94
C ASP A 105 -7.62 -2.40 4.56
N VAL A 106 -7.09 -3.04 3.51
CA VAL A 106 -7.45 -2.81 2.11
C VAL A 106 -8.05 -4.09 1.56
N ARG A 107 -9.34 -4.04 1.24
CA ARG A 107 -10.04 -5.18 0.64
C ARG A 107 -10.23 -4.96 -0.86
N LEU A 108 -9.54 -5.75 -1.67
CA LEU A 108 -9.70 -5.76 -3.12
C LEU A 108 -10.92 -6.59 -3.49
N GLN A 109 -11.91 -5.94 -4.09
CA GLN A 109 -13.11 -6.58 -4.64
C GLN A 109 -13.19 -6.25 -6.13
N GLY A 110 -13.67 -7.19 -6.96
CA GLY A 110 -13.84 -6.95 -8.39
C GLY A 110 -14.64 -5.67 -8.63
N GLU A 111 -14.12 -4.77 -9.47
CA GLU A 111 -14.74 -3.47 -9.67
C GLU A 111 -16.05 -3.61 -10.45
N ALA A 112 -17.18 -3.27 -9.81
CA ALA A 112 -18.35 -2.79 -10.53
C ALA A 112 -18.04 -1.36 -11.03
N PRO A 113 -18.45 -0.99 -12.25
CA PRO A 113 -18.02 0.27 -12.88
C PRO A 113 -18.31 1.49 -11.99
N PRO A 114 -17.46 2.53 -12.01
CA PRO A 114 -17.65 3.71 -11.17
C PRO A 114 -19.02 4.35 -11.46
N PRO A 115 -19.72 4.86 -10.43
CA PRO A 115 -20.94 5.63 -10.65
C PRO A 115 -20.63 6.85 -11.54
N PRO A 116 -21.55 7.24 -12.45
CA PRO A 116 -21.35 8.41 -13.29
C PRO A 116 -21.10 9.66 -12.44
N PRO A 117 -20.28 10.62 -12.91
CA PRO A 117 -20.00 11.84 -12.17
C PRO A 117 -21.31 12.57 -11.84
N PRO A 118 -21.40 13.23 -10.66
CA PRO A 118 -22.56 14.06 -10.35
C PRO A 118 -22.71 15.14 -11.44
N PRO A 119 -23.94 15.45 -11.88
CA PRO A 119 -24.14 16.54 -12.83
C PRO A 119 -23.58 17.84 -12.24
N PRO A 120 -22.98 18.73 -13.06
CA PRO A 120 -22.50 20.01 -12.57
C PRO A 120 -23.67 20.74 -11.90
N SER A 121 -23.48 21.17 -10.65
CA SER A 121 -24.39 22.13 -10.02
C SER A 121 -24.30 23.42 -10.83
N THR A 122 -25.23 23.63 -11.76
CA THR A 122 -25.44 24.92 -12.40
C THR A 122 -25.95 25.86 -11.32
N SER A 123 -25.04 26.43 -10.53
CA SER A 123 -25.31 27.60 -9.71
C SER A 123 -25.52 28.72 -10.70
N ILE A 124 -26.78 28.97 -11.05
CA ILE A 124 -27.19 30.12 -11.84
C ILE A 124 -26.84 31.33 -10.96
N ALA A 125 -25.68 31.93 -11.22
CA ALA A 125 -25.41 33.30 -10.85
C ALA A 125 -26.34 34.16 -11.70
N GLU A 126 -27.59 34.26 -11.27
CA GLU A 126 -28.47 35.34 -11.71
C GLU A 126 -28.04 36.57 -10.93
N GLU A 127 -27.01 37.22 -11.45
CA GLU A 127 -26.77 38.64 -11.25
C GLU A 127 -27.70 39.36 -12.23
N PRO A 128 -28.71 40.12 -11.77
CA PRO A 128 -29.20 41.24 -12.55
C PRO A 128 -28.56 42.51 -12.01
N ALA A 129 -27.65 43.05 -12.81
CA ALA A 129 -27.36 44.48 -12.81
C ALA A 129 -28.64 45.23 -13.21
N PHE A 130 -29.15 46.10 -12.34
CA PHE A 130 -29.86 47.34 -12.69
C PHE A 130 -29.85 48.30 -11.49
#